data_AF-A0A7S2YQS0-F1
#
_entry.id   AF-A0A7S2YQS0-F1
#
_cell.length_a   1.000
_cell.length_b   1.000
_cell.length_c   1.000
_cell.angle_alpha   90.00
_cell.angle_beta   90.00
_cell.angle_gamma   90.00
#
_symmetry.space_group_name_H-M   'P 1'
#
loop_
_entity.id
_entity.type
_entity.pdbx_description
1 polymer ?
#
loop_
_entity_poly.entity_id
_entity_poly.type
_entity_poly.pdbx_seq_one_letter_code
_entity_poly.pdbx_strand_id
1 'polypeptide(L)'
;KSMKVDELPVGPHDDLFTAAPPTPLDQEAWEQDCLKRISPSDMKQLLNTLIKYVTNCRQTPWAAKYRHFRVSNKVVDRGLTSIPHALTLVQTWGLDVSHDDGDFIVSIPVSLDLEELLEDLEAYQEEYGTRN
;
A
#
# COMPACT_ATOMS: atom_id res chain seq x y z
N LYS A 1 13.03 -47.83 -31.31
CA LYS A 1 11.98 -46.85 -31.68
C LYS A 1 12.10 -45.70 -30.67
N SER A 2 13.05 -44.79 -30.88
CA SER A 2 13.28 -43.65 -29.97
C SER A 2 12.35 -42.51 -30.34
N MET A 3 11.51 -42.09 -29.39
CA MET A 3 10.70 -40.89 -29.50
C MET A 3 11.59 -39.69 -29.17
N LYS A 4 11.73 -38.76 -30.12
CA LYS A 4 12.25 -37.42 -29.87
C LYS A 4 11.18 -36.66 -29.10
N VAL A 5 11.54 -36.08 -27.97
CA VAL A 5 10.71 -35.16 -27.22
C VAL A 5 11.13 -33.76 -27.66
N ASP A 6 10.25 -33.05 -28.35
CA ASP A 6 10.40 -31.66 -28.74
C ASP A 6 10.44 -30.78 -27.48
N GLU A 7 11.53 -30.05 -27.29
CA GLU A 7 11.64 -29.00 -26.27
C GLU A 7 10.84 -27.76 -26.75
N LEU A 8 9.79 -27.40 -26.01
CA LEU A 8 9.05 -26.16 -26.22
C LEU A 8 9.91 -24.96 -25.78
N PRO A 9 9.91 -23.83 -26.51
CA PRO A 9 10.64 -22.64 -26.11
C PRO A 9 10.02 -22.04 -24.85
N VAL A 10 10.81 -21.96 -23.78
CA VAL A 10 10.50 -21.18 -22.59
C VAL A 10 10.50 -19.71 -23.00
N GLY A 11 9.30 -19.13 -23.12
CA GLY A 11 9.15 -17.68 -23.35
C GLY A 11 9.72 -16.88 -22.17
N PRO A 12 10.13 -15.63 -22.39
CA PRO A 12 10.60 -14.78 -21.30
C PRO A 12 9.43 -14.59 -20.32
N HIS A 13 9.61 -15.05 -19.09
CA HIS A 13 8.73 -14.69 -18.00
C HIS A 13 8.86 -13.18 -17.81
N ASP A 14 7.77 -12.45 -18.08
CA ASP A 14 7.60 -11.08 -17.62
C ASP A 14 7.65 -11.08 -16.09
N ASP A 15 8.85 -10.86 -15.56
CA ASP A 15 9.11 -10.53 -14.17
C ASP A 15 8.52 -9.15 -13.85
N LEU A 16 7.18 -9.07 -13.78
CA LEU A 16 6.43 -7.87 -13.42
C LEU A 16 6.59 -7.44 -11.95
N PHE A 17 7.39 -8.15 -11.15
CA PHE A 17 7.50 -7.92 -9.71
C PHE A 17 8.93 -7.91 -9.15
N THR A 18 9.96 -7.94 -10.01
CA THR A 18 11.38 -7.93 -9.57
C THR A 18 12.04 -6.57 -9.79
N ALA A 19 11.31 -5.47 -9.54
CA ALA A 19 11.95 -4.17 -9.44
C ALA A 19 12.74 -4.15 -8.12
N ALA A 20 14.07 -4.09 -8.21
CA ALA A 20 14.91 -3.80 -7.05
C ALA A 20 14.37 -2.53 -6.36
N PRO A 21 14.38 -2.46 -5.01
CA PRO A 21 13.93 -1.26 -4.32
C PRO A 21 14.69 -0.06 -4.89
N PRO A 22 13.99 1.02 -5.30
CA PRO A 22 14.62 2.18 -5.92
C PRO A 22 15.73 2.71 -5.00
N THR A 23 16.83 3.20 -5.59
CA THR A 23 17.85 3.87 -4.78
C THR A 23 17.23 5.11 -4.10
N PRO A 24 17.78 5.64 -3.00
CA PRO A 24 17.13 6.72 -2.24
C PRO A 24 16.76 7.97 -3.07
N LEU A 25 17.53 8.26 -4.14
CA LEU A 25 17.23 9.34 -5.08
C LEU A 25 16.09 8.99 -6.06
N ASP A 26 15.92 7.70 -6.36
CA ASP A 26 14.81 7.18 -7.16
C ASP A 26 13.52 7.08 -6.33
N GLN A 27 13.61 6.91 -5.01
CA GLN A 27 12.44 6.74 -4.15
C GLN A 27 11.56 8.00 -4.13
N GLU A 28 12.13 9.19 -3.93
CA GLU A 28 11.37 10.45 -3.93
C GLU A 28 10.73 10.72 -5.30
N ALA A 29 11.49 10.51 -6.38
CA ALA A 29 10.99 10.67 -7.74
C ALA A 29 9.85 9.68 -8.06
N TRP A 30 9.97 8.46 -7.56
CA TRP A 30 8.97 7.40 -7.70
C TRP A 30 7.72 7.68 -6.85
N GLU A 31 7.87 8.18 -5.62
CA GLU A 31 6.77 8.62 -4.77
C GLU A 31 5.98 9.74 -5.46
N GLN A 32 6.69 10.74 -6.01
CA GLN A 32 6.07 11.82 -6.78
C GLN A 32 5.35 11.31 -8.04
N ASP A 33 5.87 10.27 -8.72
CA ASP A 33 5.19 9.65 -9.86
C ASP A 33 3.92 8.91 -9.43
N CYS A 34 3.97 8.20 -8.31
CA CYS A 34 2.80 7.54 -7.73
C CYS A 34 1.73 8.56 -7.36
N LEU A 35 2.09 9.63 -6.64
CA LEU A 35 1.16 10.69 -6.24
C LEU A 35 0.48 11.38 -7.43
N LYS A 36 1.15 11.48 -8.59
CA LYS A 36 0.55 12.02 -9.83
C LYS A 36 -0.48 11.11 -10.48
N ARG A 37 -0.38 9.79 -10.26
CA ARG A 37 -1.28 8.79 -10.87
C ARG A 37 -2.55 8.57 -10.06
N ILE A 38 -2.56 8.97 -8.80
CA ILE A 38 -3.70 8.80 -7.90
C ILE A 38 -4.63 10.02 -8.04
N SER A 39 -5.92 9.79 -8.27
CA SER A 39 -6.88 10.89 -8.32
C SER A 39 -7.02 11.55 -6.94
N PRO A 40 -7.27 12.86 -6.83
CA PRO A 40 -7.45 13.53 -5.53
C PRO A 40 -8.58 12.92 -4.69
N SER A 41 -9.65 12.45 -5.34
CA SER A 41 -10.76 11.75 -4.68
C SER A 41 -10.31 10.42 -4.06
N ASP A 42 -9.54 9.63 -4.80
CA ASP A 42 -9.11 8.31 -4.33
C ASP A 42 -8.04 8.43 -3.24
N MET A 43 -7.12 9.40 -3.38
CA MET A 43 -6.17 9.76 -2.33
C MET A 43 -6.89 10.15 -1.04
N LYS A 44 -7.92 11.00 -1.14
CA LYS A 44 -8.72 11.39 0.02
C LYS A 44 -9.43 10.20 0.68
N GLN A 45 -9.91 9.24 -0.10
CA GLN A 45 -10.53 8.02 0.42
C GLN A 45 -9.50 7.11 1.13
N LEU A 46 -8.31 6.96 0.54
CA LEU A 46 -7.18 6.24 1.14
C LEU A 46 -6.79 6.85 2.49
N LEU A 47 -6.54 8.16 2.52
CA LEU A 47 -6.15 8.88 3.74
C LEU A 47 -7.23 8.78 4.82
N ASN A 48 -8.51 8.97 4.49
CA ASN A 48 -9.62 8.78 5.44
C ASN A 48 -9.63 7.37 6.05
N THR A 49 -9.34 6.37 5.23
CA THR A 49 -9.31 4.98 5.66
C THR A 49 -8.15 4.73 6.62
N LEU A 50 -6.96 5.22 6.28
CA LEU A 50 -5.77 5.11 7.14
C LEU A 50 -5.94 5.86 8.47
N ILE A 51 -6.40 7.12 8.42
CA ILE A 51 -6.69 7.94 9.62
C ILE A 51 -7.64 7.19 10.56
N LYS A 52 -8.70 6.56 10.01
CA LYS A 52 -9.65 5.77 10.80
C LYS A 52 -8.98 4.54 11.44
N TYR A 53 -8.12 3.83 10.73
CA TYR A 53 -7.42 2.66 11.28
C TYR A 53 -6.42 3.05 12.36
N VAL A 54 -5.60 4.08 12.11
CA VAL A 54 -4.64 4.62 13.08
C VAL A 54 -5.38 5.11 14.34
N THR A 55 -6.49 5.82 14.16
CA THR A 55 -7.34 6.28 15.28
C THR A 55 -7.89 5.10 16.09
N ASN A 56 -8.41 4.05 15.44
CA ASN A 56 -8.91 2.87 16.15
C ASN A 56 -7.79 2.15 16.92
N CYS A 57 -6.60 2.03 16.30
CA CYS A 57 -5.43 1.46 16.93
C CYS A 57 -5.00 2.28 18.17
N ARG A 58 -5.01 3.61 18.07
CA ARG A 58 -4.72 4.53 19.19
C ARG A 58 -5.75 4.42 20.32
N GLN A 59 -7.04 4.33 20.00
CA GLN A 59 -8.11 4.24 21.00
C GLN A 59 -8.12 2.88 21.72
N THR A 60 -7.71 1.82 21.05
CA THR A 60 -7.76 0.44 21.56
C THR A 60 -6.48 -0.34 21.24
N PRO A 61 -5.32 0.07 21.79
CA PRO A 61 -4.01 -0.45 21.39
C PRO A 61 -3.78 -1.92 21.74
N TRP A 62 -4.53 -2.47 22.70
CA TRP A 62 -4.48 -3.89 23.09
C TRP A 62 -5.22 -4.80 22.11
N ALA A 63 -6.08 -4.26 21.23
CA ALA A 63 -6.86 -5.06 20.30
C ALA A 63 -6.10 -5.24 18.97
N ALA A 64 -5.38 -6.36 18.85
CA ALA A 64 -4.56 -6.70 17.68
C ALA A 64 -5.31 -6.59 16.33
N LYS A 65 -6.62 -6.84 16.31
CA LYS A 65 -7.46 -6.70 15.11
C LYS A 65 -7.44 -5.30 14.47
N TYR A 66 -7.09 -4.24 15.21
CA TYR A 66 -7.00 -2.88 14.66
C TYR A 66 -5.62 -2.57 14.08
N ARG A 67 -4.63 -3.42 14.35
CA ARG A 67 -3.29 -3.32 13.79
C ARG A 67 -3.13 -4.11 12.50
N HIS A 68 -4.10 -4.94 12.12
CA HIS A 68 -4.04 -5.74 10.90
C HIS A 68 -5.36 -5.61 10.15
N PHE A 69 -5.32 -5.15 8.90
CA PHE A 69 -6.50 -5.05 8.07
C PHE A 69 -6.26 -5.64 6.68
N ARG A 70 -7.22 -6.49 6.28
CA ARG A 70 -7.27 -7.13 4.97
C ARG A 70 -7.75 -6.15 3.91
N VAL A 71 -7.05 -6.14 2.79
CA VAL A 71 -7.31 -5.25 1.67
C VAL A 71 -8.57 -5.65 0.92
N SER A 72 -8.91 -6.95 0.86
CA SER A 72 -10.19 -7.46 0.36
C SER A 72 -11.44 -6.97 1.12
N ASN A 73 -11.27 -6.32 2.27
CA ASN A 73 -12.39 -5.68 2.95
C ASN A 73 -12.93 -4.56 2.06
N LYS A 74 -14.21 -4.57 1.71
CA LYS A 74 -14.84 -3.62 0.75
C LYS A 74 -14.56 -2.14 1.04
N VAL A 75 -14.29 -1.78 2.28
CA VAL A 75 -13.93 -0.41 2.69
C VAL A 75 -12.49 -0.05 2.28
N VAL A 76 -11.59 -1.03 2.35
CA VAL A 76 -10.16 -0.95 2.05
C VAL A 76 -9.93 -1.14 0.56
N ASP A 77 -10.65 -2.06 -0.06
CA ASP A 77 -10.62 -2.43 -1.48
C ASP A 77 -10.77 -1.20 -2.40
N ARG A 78 -11.76 -0.33 -2.15
CA ARG A 78 -11.97 0.88 -2.97
C ARG A 78 -10.81 1.89 -2.97
N GLY A 79 -9.98 1.89 -1.92
CA GLY A 79 -8.87 2.85 -1.79
C GLY A 79 -7.48 2.24 -1.94
N LEU A 80 -7.33 0.91 -1.94
CA LEU A 80 -6.02 0.24 -1.89
C LEU A 80 -5.75 -0.74 -3.05
N THR A 81 -6.77 -1.43 -3.59
CA THR A 81 -6.59 -2.34 -4.73
C THR A 81 -6.84 -1.67 -6.07
N SER A 82 -7.77 -0.71 -6.09
CA SER A 82 -8.16 0.04 -7.30
C SER A 82 -7.11 1.06 -7.73
N ILE A 83 -6.23 1.45 -6.80
CA ILE A 83 -5.22 2.48 -7.00
C ILE A 83 -3.87 1.81 -7.23
N PRO A 84 -3.29 1.91 -8.45
CA PRO A 84 -1.92 1.48 -8.68
C PRO A 84 -0.98 2.13 -7.68
N HIS A 85 -0.10 1.33 -7.06
CA HIS A 85 0.92 1.77 -6.11
C HIS A 85 0.43 2.25 -4.74
N ALA A 86 -0.88 2.21 -4.42
CA ALA A 86 -1.36 2.62 -3.09
C ALA A 86 -0.77 1.77 -1.96
N LEU A 87 -0.60 0.45 -2.17
CA LEU A 87 0.05 -0.42 -1.18
C LEU A 87 1.49 -0.01 -0.91
N THR A 88 2.22 0.42 -1.94
CA THR A 88 3.61 0.85 -1.78
C THR A 88 3.69 2.23 -1.14
N LEU A 89 2.78 3.15 -1.45
CA LEU A 89 2.66 4.42 -0.73
C LEU A 89 2.37 4.20 0.77
N VAL A 90 1.57 3.20 1.10
CA VAL A 90 1.30 2.84 2.50
C VAL A 90 2.56 2.36 3.22
N GLN A 91 3.46 1.68 2.50
CA GLN A 91 4.76 1.29 3.06
C GLN A 91 5.67 2.48 3.35
N THR A 92 5.58 3.59 2.59
CA THR A 92 6.40 4.78 2.85
C THR A 92 5.99 5.50 4.13
N TRP A 93 4.72 5.36 4.56
CA TRP A 93 4.24 5.79 5.88
C TRP A 93 4.60 4.82 7.03
N GLY A 94 5.42 3.81 6.76
CA GLY A 94 5.90 2.87 7.78
C GLY A 94 4.91 1.77 8.15
N LEU A 95 3.85 1.56 7.36
CA LEU A 95 2.97 0.40 7.52
C LEU A 95 3.56 -0.81 6.79
N ASP A 96 3.40 -1.99 7.36
CA ASP A 96 3.83 -3.24 6.73
C ASP A 96 2.74 -3.76 5.79
N VAL A 97 3.15 -4.24 4.61
CA VAL A 97 2.25 -4.92 3.68
C VAL A 97 2.75 -6.34 3.45
N SER A 98 1.93 -7.32 3.81
CA SER A 98 2.19 -8.74 3.61
C SER A 98 1.13 -9.37 2.73
N HIS A 99 1.46 -10.48 2.08
CA HIS A 99 0.53 -11.25 1.26
C HIS A 99 0.08 -12.51 2.00
N ASP A 100 -1.22 -12.80 1.99
CA ASP A 100 -1.84 -13.95 2.66
C ASP A 100 -2.95 -14.55 1.78
N ASP A 101 -2.79 -15.80 1.34
CA ASP A 101 -3.79 -16.60 0.60
C ASP A 101 -4.59 -15.86 -0.49
N GLY A 102 -3.92 -15.00 -1.26
CA GLY A 102 -4.53 -14.25 -2.37
C GLY A 102 -5.12 -12.88 -1.99
N ASP A 103 -4.81 -12.40 -0.80
CA ASP A 103 -5.13 -11.05 -0.32
C ASP A 103 -3.88 -10.33 0.19
N PHE A 104 -3.98 -9.00 0.31
CA PHE A 104 -2.97 -8.18 0.97
C PHE A 104 -3.44 -7.86 2.39
N ILE A 105 -2.53 -7.95 3.35
CA ILE A 105 -2.74 -7.52 4.72
C ILE A 105 -1.84 -6.33 4.97
N VAL A 106 -2.44 -5.20 5.31
CA VAL A 106 -1.72 -4.03 5.81
C VAL A 106 -1.69 -4.11 7.33
N SER A 107 -0.52 -3.91 7.91
CA SER A 107 -0.27 -3.99 9.33
C SER A 107 0.39 -2.71 9.85
N ILE A 108 -0.01 -2.28 11.05
CA ILE A 108 0.59 -1.13 11.75
C ILE A 108 1.60 -1.67 12.78
N PRO A 109 2.92 -1.52 12.56
CA PRO A 109 3.95 -2.01 13.48
C PRO A 109 3.76 -1.48 14.90
N VAL A 110 4.14 -2.29 15.89
CA VAL A 110 4.07 -1.89 17.32
C VAL A 110 5.05 -0.76 17.64
N SER A 111 6.15 -0.69 16.89
CA SER A 111 7.17 0.35 17.00
C SER A 111 6.80 1.67 16.33
N LEU A 112 5.72 1.72 15.54
CA LEU A 112 5.34 2.91 14.80
C LEU A 112 4.70 3.93 15.76
N ASP A 113 5.14 5.19 15.68
CA ASP A 113 4.52 6.28 16.42
C ASP A 113 3.17 6.62 15.77
N LEU A 114 2.09 6.35 16.50
CA LEU A 114 0.72 6.54 16.00
C LEU A 114 0.30 8.02 16.03
N GLU A 115 0.95 8.86 16.84
CA GLU A 115 0.64 10.28 16.94
C GLU A 115 1.29 11.02 15.77
N GLU A 116 2.58 10.79 15.54
CA GLU A 116 3.31 11.33 14.39
C GLU A 116 2.66 10.91 13.05
N LEU A 117 2.36 9.62 12.89
CA LEU A 117 1.69 9.14 11.68
C LEU A 117 0.31 9.79 11.48
N LEU A 118 -0.44 10.02 12.56
CA LEU A 118 -1.77 10.62 12.45
C LEU A 118 -1.67 12.09 12.01
N GLU A 119 -0.74 12.84 12.58
CA GLU A 119 -0.45 14.24 12.20
C GLU A 119 -0.03 14.33 10.73
N ASP A 120 0.85 13.43 10.27
CA ASP A 120 1.27 13.37 8.87
C ASP A 120 0.10 13.08 7.93
N LEU A 121 -0.71 12.07 8.24
CA LEU A 121 -1.87 11.71 7.41
C LEU A 121 -2.92 12.82 7.34
N GLU A 122 -3.16 13.53 8.44
CA GLU A 122 -4.07 14.68 8.50
C GLU A 122 -3.53 15.87 7.70
N ALA A 123 -2.23 16.18 7.81
CA ALA A 123 -1.58 17.21 7.01
C ALA A 123 -1.65 16.91 5.50
N TYR A 124 -1.37 15.67 5.11
CA TYR A 124 -1.57 15.21 3.72
C TYR A 124 -3.04 15.35 3.30
N GLN A 125 -4.00 15.02 4.16
CA GLN A 125 -5.41 15.16 3.82
C GLN A 125 -5.82 16.62 3.57
N GLU A 126 -5.30 17.58 4.34
CA GLU A 126 -5.57 19.00 4.14
C GLU A 126 -4.97 19.53 2.83
N GLU A 127 -3.75 19.13 2.48
CA GLU A 127 -3.10 19.52 1.21
C GLU A 127 -3.91 19.03 0.00
N TYR A 128 -4.39 17.78 0.05
CA TYR A 128 -5.18 17.21 -1.04
C TYR A 128 -6.65 17.63 -1.01
N GLY A 129 -7.17 18.09 0.13
CA GLY A 129 -8.52 18.61 0.29
C GLY A 129 -8.72 20.02 -0.25
N THR A 130 -7.66 20.84 -0.28
CA THR A 130 -7.68 22.22 -0.78
C THR A 130 -7.46 22.34 -2.29
N ARG A 131 -6.99 21.29 -2.96
CA ARG A 131 -6.74 21.23 -4.43
C ARG A 131 -7.99 21.02 -5.31
N ASN A 132 -9.20 21.32 -4.83
CA ASN A 132 -10.44 21.19 -5.61
C ASN A 132 -10.72 22.39 -6.51
#